data_AF-A0A926IDT9-F1
#
_entry.id   AF-A0A926IDT9-F1
#
_cell.length_a   1.000
_cell.length_b   1.000
_cell.length_c   1.000
_cell.angle_alpha   90.00
_cell.angle_beta   90.00
_cell.angle_gamma   90.00
#
_symmetry.space_group_name_H-M   'P 1'
#
loop_
_entity.id
_entity.type
_entity.pdbx_description
1 polymer ?
#
loop_
_entity_poly.entity_id
_entity_poly.type
_entity_poly.pdbx_seq_one_letter_code
_entity_poly.pdbx_strand_id
1 'polypeptide(L)'
;MIGILFGINTILALAVAFATTMLQNHFSKIEKSIEIYHNPKAYKTGSEIAFIRDLTEKYQKAYEVGESDHIDIEAMIQAAFYEKKVGKFPYYVVQNIAIKSKLIMWIVLCIQIVLEILSTKPGYSISNFIFIVVSTVLCIMITLLGIFKGIHEQREQLFIKLQDYVRNTYPTEIKWIEKQKDVKVLLDKIEKLETELQEYQQAKVVSSNEKHIREEDIKMLLSQIDIKL
;
A
#
# COMPACT_ATOMS: atom_id res chain seq x y z
N MET A 1 -34.04 28.11 -22.86
CA MET A 1 -34.17 26.83 -22.12
C MET A 1 -33.08 25.82 -22.51
N ILE A 2 -32.89 25.50 -23.80
CA ILE A 2 -31.85 24.57 -24.27
C ILE A 2 -30.43 25.00 -23.86
N GLY A 3 -30.11 26.31 -23.92
CA GLY A 3 -28.82 26.84 -23.46
C GLY A 3 -28.54 26.62 -21.95
N ILE A 4 -29.59 26.58 -21.11
CA ILE A 4 -29.45 26.28 -19.67
C ILE A 4 -29.11 24.80 -19.49
N LEU A 5 -29.80 23.92 -20.21
CA LEU A 5 -29.51 22.48 -20.21
C LEU A 5 -28.09 22.18 -20.73
N PHE A 6 -27.62 22.95 -21.72
CA PHE A 6 -26.25 22.87 -22.21
C PHE A 6 -25.24 23.25 -21.12
N GLY A 7 -25.51 24.33 -20.38
CA GLY A 7 -24.70 24.73 -19.22
C GLY A 7 -24.63 23.63 -18.15
N ILE A 8 -25.77 23.01 -17.83
CA ILE A 8 -25.83 21.88 -16.89
C ILE A 8 -24.98 20.70 -17.38
N ASN A 9 -25.10 20.32 -18.66
CA ASN A 9 -24.29 19.25 -19.25
C ASN A 9 -22.79 19.57 -19.21
N THR A 10 -22.42 20.82 -19.43
CA THR A 10 -21.02 21.27 -19.36
C THR A 10 -20.46 21.15 -17.93
N ILE A 11 -21.23 21.61 -16.94
CA ILE A 11 -20.84 21.51 -15.52
C ILE A 11 -20.72 20.04 -15.09
N LEU A 12 -21.69 19.20 -15.48
CA LEU A 12 -21.65 17.76 -15.19
C LEU A 12 -20.43 17.08 -15.83
N ALA A 13 -20.10 17.42 -17.08
CA ALA A 13 -18.93 16.88 -17.76
C ALA A 13 -17.63 17.21 -17.01
N LEU A 14 -17.47 18.47 -16.58
CA LEU A 14 -16.32 18.90 -15.79
C LEU A 14 -16.26 18.16 -14.44
N ALA A 15 -17.39 18.00 -13.76
CA ALA A 15 -17.46 17.27 -12.51
C ALA A 15 -17.07 15.79 -12.68
N VAL A 16 -17.53 15.13 -13.75
CA VAL A 16 -17.17 13.74 -14.06
C VAL A 16 -15.68 13.62 -14.38
N ALA A 17 -15.13 14.50 -15.21
CA ALA A 17 -13.72 14.48 -15.57
C ALA A 17 -12.81 14.71 -14.35
N PHE A 18 -13.20 15.64 -13.49
CA PHE A 18 -12.50 15.93 -12.24
C PHE A 18 -12.56 14.74 -11.28
N ALA A 19 -13.76 14.22 -10.99
CA ALA A 19 -13.94 13.06 -10.11
C ALA A 19 -13.17 11.83 -10.59
N THR A 20 -13.19 11.58 -11.90
CA THR A 20 -12.45 10.49 -12.53
C THR A 20 -10.94 10.63 -12.32
N THR A 21 -10.39 11.83 -12.54
CA THR A 21 -8.95 12.10 -12.33
C THR A 21 -8.57 12.02 -10.87
N MET A 22 -9.45 12.45 -9.97
CA MET A 22 -9.27 12.36 -8.53
C MET A 22 -9.19 10.89 -8.06
N LEU A 23 -10.04 10.02 -8.60
CA LEU A 23 -10.03 8.58 -8.32
C LEU A 23 -8.75 7.92 -8.84
N GLN A 24 -8.32 8.24 -10.05
CA GLN A 24 -7.06 7.71 -10.59
C GLN A 24 -5.85 8.11 -9.74
N ASN A 25 -5.76 9.38 -9.35
CA ASN A 25 -4.69 9.84 -8.46
C ASN A 25 -4.76 9.14 -7.10
N HIS A 26 -5.96 8.82 -6.61
CA HIS A 26 -6.13 8.06 -5.37
C HIS A 26 -5.65 6.62 -5.52
N PHE A 27 -6.04 5.93 -6.59
CA PHE A 27 -5.60 4.57 -6.87
C PHE A 27 -4.08 4.49 -7.07
N SER A 28 -3.50 5.41 -7.83
CA SER A 28 -2.04 5.48 -8.01
C SER A 28 -1.30 5.70 -6.69
N LYS A 29 -1.86 6.49 -5.76
CA LYS A 29 -1.27 6.63 -4.41
C LYS A 29 -1.32 5.33 -3.61
N ILE A 30 -2.42 4.57 -3.73
CA ILE A 30 -2.51 3.27 -3.05
C ILE A 30 -1.53 2.28 -3.69
N GLU A 31 -1.46 2.22 -5.01
CA GLU A 31 -0.51 1.34 -5.71
C GLU A 31 0.94 1.65 -5.32
N LYS A 32 1.32 2.94 -5.34
CA LYS A 32 2.63 3.38 -4.86
C LYS A 32 2.88 3.01 -3.39
N SER A 33 1.84 3.04 -2.55
CA SER A 33 1.96 2.63 -1.15
C SER A 33 2.28 1.14 -1.00
N ILE A 34 1.70 0.30 -1.86
CA ILE A 34 2.00 -1.14 -1.93
C ILE A 34 3.46 -1.34 -2.37
N GLU A 35 3.86 -0.71 -3.47
CA GLU A 35 5.21 -0.83 -4.03
C GLU A 35 6.32 -0.37 -3.06
N ILE A 36 6.14 0.78 -2.40
CA ILE A 36 7.11 1.30 -1.43
C ILE A 36 7.17 0.41 -0.20
N TYR A 37 6.03 -0.13 0.25
CA TYR A 37 6.01 -1.01 1.41
C TYR A 37 6.84 -2.27 1.16
N HIS A 38 6.71 -2.86 -0.03
CA HIS A 38 7.46 -4.04 -0.45
C HIS A 38 8.95 -3.84 -0.65
N ASN A 39 9.40 -2.64 -1.01
CA ASN A 39 10.80 -2.43 -1.34
C ASN A 39 11.64 -2.19 -0.07
N PRO A 40 12.53 -3.12 0.33
CA PRO A 40 13.35 -2.97 1.53
C PRO A 40 14.39 -1.84 1.41
N LYS A 41 14.67 -1.37 0.19
CA LYS A 41 15.60 -0.28 -0.11
C LYS A 41 14.92 1.07 -0.32
N ALA A 42 13.58 1.13 -0.36
CA ALA A 42 12.86 2.38 -0.54
C ALA A 42 12.74 3.14 0.79
N TYR A 43 12.97 4.45 0.76
CA TYR A 43 12.72 5.32 1.90
C TYR A 43 11.21 5.40 2.16
N LYS A 44 10.77 4.92 3.33
CA LYS A 44 9.35 4.84 3.69
C LYS A 44 8.92 6.11 4.42
N THR A 45 8.31 7.06 3.72
CA THR A 45 7.66 8.19 4.41
C THR A 45 6.35 7.73 5.04
N GLY A 46 6.09 8.14 6.29
CA GLY A 46 4.93 7.70 7.06
C GLY A 46 3.58 7.99 6.38
N SER A 47 3.51 9.02 5.53
CA SER A 47 2.32 9.35 4.73
C SER A 47 2.13 8.46 3.51
N GLU A 48 3.21 7.98 2.88
CA GLU A 48 3.12 7.17 1.67
C GLU A 48 2.75 5.72 1.97
N ILE A 49 3.19 5.17 3.12
CA ILE A 49 2.83 3.81 3.54
C ILE A 49 1.60 3.74 4.45
N ALA A 50 0.97 4.88 4.76
CA ALA A 50 -0.10 4.96 5.76
C ALA A 50 -1.29 4.04 5.45
N PHE A 51 -1.61 3.82 4.17
CA PHE A 51 -2.70 2.92 3.78
C PHE A 51 -2.40 1.47 4.14
N ILE A 52 -1.28 0.96 3.63
CA ILE A 52 -0.90 -0.44 3.84
C ILE A 52 -0.63 -0.71 5.30
N ARG A 53 0.03 0.22 6.01
CA ARG A 53 0.29 0.09 7.45
C ARG A 53 -1.00 -0.01 8.28
N ASP A 54 -1.99 0.87 8.05
CA ASP A 54 -3.26 0.81 8.79
C ASP A 54 -4.01 -0.50 8.48
N LEU A 55 -3.97 -0.95 7.23
CA LEU A 55 -4.59 -2.21 6.82
C LEU A 55 -3.90 -3.43 7.48
N THR A 56 -2.57 -3.49 7.49
CA THR A 56 -1.84 -4.59 8.12
C THR A 56 -1.93 -4.57 9.63
N GLU A 57 -1.96 -3.40 10.28
CA GLU A 57 -2.20 -3.30 11.72
C GLU A 57 -3.60 -3.80 12.10
N LYS A 58 -4.64 -3.43 11.33
CA LYS A 58 -6.00 -3.94 11.57
C LYS A 58 -6.06 -5.47 11.33
N TYR A 59 -5.39 -5.98 10.29
CA TYR A 59 -5.30 -7.42 10.02
C TYR A 59 -4.57 -8.19 11.13
N GLN A 60 -3.43 -7.67 11.59
CA GLN A 60 -2.65 -8.26 12.67
C GLN A 60 -3.47 -8.35 13.96
N LYS A 61 -4.20 -7.29 14.32
CA LYS A 61 -5.11 -7.32 15.49
C LYS A 61 -6.20 -8.38 15.35
N ALA A 62 -6.81 -8.53 14.19
CA ALA A 62 -7.82 -9.56 13.95
C ALA A 62 -7.23 -10.98 14.04
N TYR A 63 -6.00 -11.16 13.54
CA TYR A 63 -5.28 -12.42 13.61
C TYR A 63 -4.87 -12.81 15.05
N GLU A 64 -4.39 -11.84 15.84
CA GLU A 64 -3.97 -12.04 17.24
C GLU A 64 -5.14 -12.35 18.19
N VAL A 65 -6.35 -11.87 17.87
CA VAL A 65 -7.57 -12.10 18.67
C VAL A 65 -8.17 -13.51 18.45
N GLY A 66 -7.63 -14.30 17.50
CA GLY A 66 -8.03 -15.70 17.30
C GLY A 66 -9.24 -15.90 16.38
N GLU A 67 -9.66 -14.87 15.63
CA GLU A 67 -10.70 -15.00 14.59
C GLU A 67 -10.18 -15.61 13.28
N SER A 68 -9.13 -16.45 13.34
CA SER A 68 -8.36 -16.88 12.17
C SER A 68 -9.15 -17.63 11.09
N ASP A 69 -10.30 -18.22 11.42
CA ASP A 69 -11.15 -18.96 10.46
C ASP A 69 -12.21 -18.07 9.76
N HIS A 70 -12.41 -16.82 10.20
CA HIS A 70 -13.48 -15.95 9.68
C HIS A 70 -13.03 -14.50 9.42
N ILE A 71 -11.73 -14.22 9.29
CA ILE A 71 -11.29 -12.88 8.87
C ILE A 71 -11.73 -12.63 7.42
N ASP A 72 -12.81 -11.87 7.26
CA ASP A 72 -13.27 -11.40 5.97
C ASP A 72 -12.33 -10.27 5.48
N ILE A 73 -11.21 -10.69 4.90
CA ILE A 73 -10.19 -9.82 4.30
C ILE A 73 -10.84 -8.92 3.23
N GLU A 74 -11.86 -9.42 2.54
CA GLU A 74 -12.59 -8.68 1.51
C GLU A 74 -13.32 -7.49 2.13
N ALA A 75 -14.12 -7.73 3.16
CA ALA A 75 -14.82 -6.68 3.90
C ALA A 75 -13.85 -5.67 4.56
N MET A 76 -12.71 -6.14 5.06
CA MET A 76 -11.70 -5.28 5.68
C MET A 76 -11.02 -4.34 4.69
N ILE A 77 -10.61 -4.84 3.53
CA ILE A 77 -10.06 -4.02 2.44
C ILE A 77 -11.13 -3.05 1.96
N GLN A 78 -12.35 -3.54 1.76
CA GLN A 78 -13.48 -2.72 1.32
C GLN A 78 -13.74 -1.56 2.29
N ALA A 79 -13.81 -1.83 3.59
CA ALA A 79 -13.97 -0.81 4.63
C ALA A 79 -12.83 0.22 4.57
N ALA A 80 -11.58 -0.21 4.47
CA ALA A 80 -10.42 0.69 4.39
C ALA A 80 -10.45 1.60 3.15
N PHE A 81 -11.00 1.13 2.03
CA PHE A 81 -11.21 1.94 0.82
C PHE A 81 -12.32 2.97 0.99
N TYR A 82 -13.46 2.60 1.57
CA TYR A 82 -14.62 3.49 1.71
C TYR A 82 -14.47 4.49 2.86
N GLU A 83 -13.70 4.16 3.89
CA GLU A 83 -13.40 5.04 5.03
C GLU A 83 -12.43 6.16 4.63
N LYS A 84 -11.57 5.93 3.62
CA LYS A 84 -10.63 6.96 3.16
C LYS A 84 -11.31 8.04 2.32
N LYS A 85 -10.99 9.29 2.68
CA LYS A 85 -11.36 10.47 1.89
C LYS A 85 -10.44 10.59 0.68
N VAL A 86 -11.04 10.86 -0.47
CA VAL A 86 -10.33 11.30 -1.66
C VAL A 86 -10.25 12.83 -1.58
N GLY A 87 -9.09 13.35 -1.17
CA GLY A 87 -8.92 14.77 -0.88
C GLY A 87 -9.81 15.22 0.28
N LYS A 88 -10.76 16.14 0.02
CA LYS A 88 -11.75 16.60 1.03
C LYS A 88 -13.07 15.81 0.99
N PHE A 89 -13.28 14.98 -0.03
CA PHE A 89 -14.56 14.31 -0.27
C PHE A 89 -14.52 12.83 0.12
N PRO A 90 -15.63 12.25 0.60
CA PRO A 90 -15.71 10.81 0.84
C PRO A 90 -15.67 10.04 -0.50
N TYR A 91 -15.01 8.88 -0.51
CA TYR A 91 -14.80 8.07 -1.73
C TYR A 91 -16.12 7.77 -2.46
N TYR A 92 -17.16 7.35 -1.72
CA TYR A 92 -18.47 7.03 -2.29
C TYR A 92 -19.08 8.18 -3.11
N VAL A 93 -18.90 9.43 -2.67
CA VAL A 93 -19.43 10.60 -3.40
C VAL A 93 -18.67 10.79 -4.71
N VAL A 94 -17.34 10.72 -4.67
CA VAL A 94 -16.51 10.89 -5.88
C VAL A 94 -16.77 9.76 -6.88
N GLN A 95 -16.90 8.52 -6.39
CA GLN A 95 -17.24 7.36 -7.21
C GLN A 95 -18.62 7.49 -7.86
N ASN A 96 -19.63 7.90 -7.09
CA ASN A 96 -20.97 8.13 -7.63
C ASN A 96 -20.97 9.22 -8.70
N ILE A 97 -20.24 10.32 -8.49
CA ILE A 97 -20.13 11.38 -9.50
C ILE A 97 -19.47 10.84 -10.77
N ALA A 98 -18.38 10.08 -10.64
CA ALA A 98 -17.67 9.53 -11.80
C ALA A 98 -18.51 8.50 -12.58
N ILE A 99 -19.34 7.71 -11.91
CA ILE A 99 -20.09 6.60 -12.54
C ILE A 99 -21.52 7.03 -12.91
N LYS A 100 -22.30 7.55 -11.96
CA LYS A 100 -23.74 7.80 -12.13
C LYS A 100 -24.04 9.11 -12.86
N SER A 101 -23.20 10.13 -12.74
CA SER A 101 -23.45 11.42 -13.42
C SER A 101 -23.40 11.33 -14.94
N LYS A 102 -22.74 10.31 -15.51
CA LYS A 102 -22.80 10.03 -16.96
C LYS A 102 -24.22 9.74 -17.42
N LEU A 103 -24.97 8.93 -16.66
CA LEU A 103 -26.36 8.60 -16.96
C LEU A 103 -27.24 9.86 -16.88
N ILE A 104 -27.00 10.72 -15.89
CA ILE A 104 -27.69 12.00 -15.77
C ILE A 104 -27.44 12.89 -16.99
N MET A 105 -26.20 12.95 -17.50
CA MET A 105 -25.90 13.71 -18.73
C MET A 105 -26.67 13.21 -19.95
N TRP A 106 -26.81 11.88 -20.10
CA TRP A 106 -27.63 11.30 -21.17
C TRP A 106 -29.11 11.67 -21.03
N ILE A 107 -29.66 11.66 -19.80
CA ILE A 107 -31.04 12.12 -19.56
C ILE A 107 -31.22 13.59 -19.96
N VAL A 108 -30.28 14.47 -19.57
CA VAL A 108 -30.33 15.90 -19.92
C VAL A 108 -30.28 16.09 -21.44
N LEU A 109 -29.45 15.30 -22.15
CA LEU A 109 -29.41 15.31 -23.62
C LEU A 109 -30.76 14.88 -24.24
N CYS A 110 -31.38 13.82 -23.72
CA CYS A 110 -32.71 13.40 -24.17
C CYS A 110 -33.75 14.51 -24.00
N ILE A 111 -33.74 15.21 -22.86
CA ILE A 111 -34.65 16.33 -22.60
C ILE A 111 -34.39 17.47 -23.60
N GLN A 112 -33.13 17.78 -23.92
CA GLN A 112 -32.80 18.80 -24.93
C GLN A 112 -33.37 18.46 -26.31
N ILE A 113 -33.26 17.20 -26.72
CA ILE A 113 -33.78 16.71 -28.02
C ILE A 113 -35.32 16.81 -28.03
N VAL A 114 -35.99 16.36 -26.96
CA VAL A 114 -37.45 16.41 -26.85
C VAL A 114 -37.97 17.85 -26.89
N LEU A 115 -37.30 18.78 -26.19
CA LEU A 115 -37.68 20.19 -26.21
C LEU A 115 -37.54 20.83 -27.59
N GLU A 116 -36.53 20.43 -28.37
CA GLU A 116 -36.36 20.94 -29.74
C GLU A 116 -37.45 20.37 -30.68
N ILE A 117 -37.84 19.11 -30.51
CA ILE A 117 -38.91 18.47 -31.31
C ILE A 117 -40.28 19.09 -31.00
N LEU A 118 -40.57 19.35 -29.72
CA LEU A 118 -41.84 19.93 -29.27
C LEU A 118 -41.92 21.45 -29.47
N SER A 119 -40.84 22.08 -29.92
CA SER A 119 -40.81 23.51 -30.20
C SER A 119 -41.76 23.86 -31.35
N THR A 120 -42.43 25.00 -31.26
CA THR A 120 -43.32 25.54 -32.31
C THR A 120 -42.66 25.73 -33.68
N LYS A 121 -41.32 25.77 -33.73
CA LYS A 121 -40.54 25.81 -34.99
C LYS A 121 -39.31 24.90 -34.85
N PRO A 122 -39.48 23.58 -35.04
CA PRO A 122 -38.37 22.63 -34.89
C PRO A 122 -37.30 22.91 -35.95
N GLY A 123 -36.02 22.96 -35.54
CA GLY A 123 -34.90 23.10 -36.47
C GLY A 123 -34.65 24.50 -37.04
N TYR A 124 -35.46 25.51 -36.67
CA TYR A 124 -35.28 26.88 -37.16
C TYR A 124 -34.16 27.65 -36.43
N SER A 125 -33.83 27.23 -35.20
CA SER A 125 -32.77 27.83 -34.41
C SER A 125 -31.45 27.09 -34.63
N ILE A 126 -30.59 27.66 -35.48
CA ILE A 126 -29.21 27.17 -35.70
C ILE A 126 -28.46 27.04 -34.37
N SER A 127 -28.67 27.98 -33.44
CA SER A 127 -28.04 27.97 -32.13
C SER A 127 -28.45 26.75 -31.29
N ASN A 128 -29.74 26.38 -31.28
CA ASN A 128 -30.21 25.21 -30.54
C ASN A 128 -29.62 23.92 -31.12
N PHE A 129 -29.56 23.82 -32.44
CA PHE A 129 -28.95 22.69 -33.12
C PHE A 129 -27.46 22.54 -32.76
N ILE A 130 -26.70 23.65 -32.78
CA ILE A 130 -25.30 23.66 -32.34
C ILE A 130 -25.17 23.17 -30.90
N PHE A 131 -26.02 23.65 -29.97
CA PHE A 131 -25.96 23.20 -28.57
C PHE A 131 -26.22 21.70 -28.40
N ILE A 132 -27.15 21.13 -29.17
CA ILE A 132 -27.44 19.69 -29.13
C ILE A 132 -26.26 18.88 -29.67
N VAL A 133 -25.70 19.29 -30.82
CA VAL A 133 -24.54 18.63 -31.43
C VAL A 133 -23.34 18.66 -30.48
N VAL A 134 -23.02 19.82 -29.91
CA VAL A 134 -21.91 19.95 -28.95
C VAL A 134 -22.18 19.14 -27.68
N SER A 135 -23.41 19.14 -27.15
CA SER A 135 -23.78 18.31 -25.99
C SER A 135 -23.59 16.81 -26.28
N THR A 136 -23.93 16.38 -27.49
CA THR A 136 -23.79 14.99 -27.92
C THR A 136 -22.32 14.59 -27.97
N VAL A 137 -21.48 15.41 -28.61
CA VAL A 137 -20.02 15.21 -28.65
C VAL A 137 -19.44 15.17 -27.23
N LEU A 138 -19.88 16.05 -26.34
CA LEU A 138 -19.44 16.09 -24.95
C LEU A 138 -19.80 14.80 -24.18
N CYS A 139 -21.05 14.30 -24.33
CA CYS A 139 -21.48 13.03 -23.73
C CYS A 139 -20.65 11.85 -24.24
N ILE A 140 -20.36 11.80 -25.53
CA ILE A 140 -19.51 10.76 -26.13
C ILE A 140 -18.09 10.83 -25.55
N MET A 141 -17.48 12.02 -25.53
CA MET A 141 -16.12 12.21 -24.98
C MET A 141 -16.01 11.81 -23.51
N ILE A 142 -16.98 12.17 -22.68
CA ILE A 142 -17.00 11.78 -21.25
C ILE A 142 -17.20 10.27 -21.08
N THR A 143 -18.01 9.65 -21.93
CA THR A 143 -18.19 8.19 -21.92
C THR A 143 -16.89 7.48 -22.28
N LEU A 144 -16.22 7.92 -23.36
CA LEU A 144 -14.91 7.41 -23.76
C LEU A 144 -13.85 7.60 -22.69
N LEU A 145 -13.77 8.78 -22.07
CA LEU A 145 -12.86 9.03 -20.95
C LEU A 145 -13.08 8.02 -19.83
N GLY A 146 -14.34 7.71 -19.53
CA GLY A 146 -14.70 6.70 -18.55
C GLY A 146 -14.22 5.29 -18.89
N ILE A 147 -14.29 4.90 -20.17
CA ILE A 147 -13.82 3.59 -20.67
C ILE A 147 -12.29 3.54 -20.65
N PHE A 148 -11.61 4.52 -21.25
CA PHE A 148 -10.15 4.55 -21.30
C PHE A 148 -9.50 4.61 -19.92
N LYS A 149 -10.12 5.32 -18.98
CA LYS A 149 -9.60 5.43 -17.62
C LYS A 149 -9.92 4.22 -16.75
N GLY A 150 -10.83 3.34 -17.18
CA GLY A 150 -11.07 2.02 -16.59
C GLY A 150 -11.14 2.01 -15.07
N ILE A 151 -11.89 2.93 -14.46
CA ILE A 151 -11.91 3.12 -12.99
C ILE A 151 -12.33 1.83 -12.29
N HIS A 152 -13.24 1.07 -12.90
CA HIS A 152 -13.74 -0.18 -12.34
C HIS A 152 -12.66 -1.26 -12.38
N GLU A 153 -12.02 -1.45 -13.53
CA GLU A 153 -10.95 -2.42 -13.72
C GLU A 153 -9.73 -2.09 -12.84
N GLN A 154 -9.32 -0.82 -12.78
CA GLN A 154 -8.21 -0.38 -11.92
C GLN A 154 -8.48 -0.67 -10.45
N ARG A 155 -9.71 -0.41 -9.99
CA ARG A 155 -10.11 -0.69 -8.61
C ARG A 155 -10.06 -2.19 -8.32
N GLU A 156 -10.61 -3.01 -9.21
CA GLU A 156 -10.67 -4.46 -9.05
C GLU A 156 -9.28 -5.09 -9.05
N GLN A 157 -8.40 -4.68 -9.98
CA GLN A 157 -7.00 -5.11 -9.99
C GLN A 157 -6.28 -4.75 -8.69
N LEU A 158 -6.49 -3.53 -8.21
CA LEU A 158 -5.84 -3.06 -6.99
C LEU A 158 -6.39 -3.79 -5.76
N PHE A 159 -7.68 -4.10 -5.75
CA PHE A 159 -8.31 -4.92 -4.72
C PHE A 159 -7.72 -6.34 -4.67
N ILE A 160 -7.57 -6.99 -5.83
CA ILE A 160 -6.92 -8.31 -5.94
C ILE A 160 -5.48 -8.26 -5.44
N LYS A 161 -4.68 -7.26 -5.84
CA LYS A 161 -3.30 -7.08 -5.35
C LYS A 161 -3.25 -6.95 -3.83
N LEU A 162 -4.18 -6.20 -3.24
CA LEU A 162 -4.28 -6.03 -1.79
C LEU A 162 -4.70 -7.29 -1.06
N GLN A 163 -5.66 -8.03 -1.62
CA GLN A 163 -6.11 -9.29 -1.05
C GLN A 163 -4.99 -10.32 -1.07
N ASP A 164 -4.28 -10.46 -2.18
CA ASP A 164 -3.11 -11.33 -2.30
C ASP A 164 -2.02 -10.94 -1.29
N TYR A 165 -1.75 -9.63 -1.16
CA TYR A 165 -0.78 -9.12 -0.21
C TYR A 165 -1.12 -9.48 1.24
N VAL A 166 -2.32 -9.13 1.71
CA VAL A 166 -2.73 -9.33 3.10
C VAL A 166 -2.85 -10.82 3.43
N ARG A 167 -3.36 -11.62 2.50
CA ARG A 167 -3.61 -13.05 2.72
C ARG A 167 -2.33 -13.89 2.62
N ASN A 168 -1.48 -13.62 1.64
CA ASN A 168 -0.37 -14.51 1.29
C ASN A 168 1.00 -13.93 1.65
N THR A 169 1.25 -12.67 1.29
CA THR A 169 2.59 -12.06 1.44
C THR A 169 2.87 -11.58 2.86
N TYR A 170 1.91 -10.94 3.52
CA TYR A 170 2.12 -10.39 4.85
C TYR A 170 2.42 -11.45 5.94
N PRO A 171 1.69 -12.59 6.03
CA PRO A 171 1.99 -13.61 7.04
C PRO A 171 3.34 -14.29 6.81
N THR A 172 3.76 -14.41 5.54
CA THR A 172 5.07 -14.98 5.20
C THR A 172 6.20 -14.01 5.51
N GLU A 173 6.04 -12.70 5.25
CA GLU A 173 6.99 -11.66 5.65
C GLU A 173 7.18 -11.61 7.18
N ILE A 174 6.09 -11.64 7.97
CA ILE A 174 6.20 -11.66 9.44
C ILE A 174 6.99 -12.87 9.94
N LYS A 175 6.64 -14.08 9.47
CA LYS A 175 7.35 -15.31 9.86
C LYS A 175 8.83 -15.24 9.51
N TRP A 176 9.17 -14.58 8.41
CA TRP A 176 10.56 -14.42 7.99
C TRP A 176 11.32 -13.40 8.86
N ILE A 177 10.67 -12.29 9.23
CA ILE A 177 11.22 -11.28 10.16
C ILE A 177 11.44 -11.88 11.56
N GLU A 178 10.49 -12.66 12.06
CA GLU A 178 10.63 -13.36 13.36
C GLU A 178 11.82 -14.32 13.32
N LYS A 179 11.93 -15.14 12.27
CA LYS A 179 13.10 -16.02 12.08
C LYS A 179 14.41 -15.24 12.02
N GLN A 180 14.45 -14.09 11.35
CA GLN A 180 15.67 -13.27 11.33
C GLN A 180 16.03 -12.70 12.70
N LYS A 181 15.04 -12.31 13.51
CA LYS A 181 15.29 -11.89 14.90
C LYS A 181 15.87 -13.04 15.72
N ASP A 182 15.29 -14.23 15.59
CA ASP A 182 15.79 -15.42 16.29
C ASP A 182 17.23 -15.76 15.87
N VAL A 183 17.52 -15.70 14.57
CA VAL A 183 18.88 -15.90 14.04
C VAL A 183 19.84 -14.84 14.59
N LYS A 184 19.44 -13.58 14.67
CA LYS A 184 20.28 -12.52 15.24
C LYS A 184 20.57 -12.77 16.72
N VAL A 185 19.56 -13.15 17.50
CA VAL A 185 19.73 -13.50 18.92
C VAL A 185 20.66 -14.71 19.09
N LEU A 186 20.56 -15.70 18.19
CA LEU A 186 21.46 -16.85 18.19
C LEU A 186 22.90 -16.46 17.83
N LEU A 187 23.10 -15.57 16.85
CA LEU A 187 24.42 -15.04 16.51
C LEU A 187 25.05 -14.27 17.68
N ASP A 188 24.29 -13.38 18.33
CA ASP A 188 24.77 -12.64 19.51
C ASP A 188 25.15 -13.60 20.66
N LYS A 189 24.45 -14.74 20.81
CA LYS A 189 24.82 -15.78 21.78
C LYS A 189 26.09 -16.54 21.39
N ILE A 190 26.25 -16.86 20.11
CA ILE A 190 27.46 -17.52 19.60
C ILE A 190 28.67 -16.62 19.83
N GLU A 191 28.58 -15.33 19.52
CA GLU A 191 29.67 -14.36 19.73
C GLU A 191 30.08 -14.27 21.21
N LYS A 192 29.09 -14.23 22.13
CA LYS A 192 29.37 -14.28 23.58
C LYS A 192 30.08 -15.55 24.00
N LEU A 193 29.59 -16.71 23.54
CA LEU A 193 30.19 -18.01 23.86
C LEU A 193 31.60 -18.14 23.28
N GLU A 194 31.85 -17.63 22.07
CA GLU A 194 33.19 -17.59 21.47
C GLU A 194 34.15 -16.71 22.28
N THR A 195 33.66 -15.56 22.77
CA THR A 195 34.43 -14.66 23.63
C THR A 195 34.79 -15.35 24.96
N GLU A 196 33.81 -15.97 25.62
CA GLU A 196 34.05 -16.75 26.86
C GLU A 196 35.05 -17.88 26.62
N LEU A 197 34.93 -18.60 25.50
CA LEU A 197 35.82 -19.71 25.16
C LEU A 197 37.26 -19.25 24.89
N GLN A 198 37.43 -18.08 24.25
CA GLN A 198 38.74 -17.45 24.10
C GLN A 198 39.35 -17.03 25.44
N GLU A 199 38.56 -16.46 26.34
CA GLU A 199 39.02 -16.11 27.70
C GLU A 199 39.45 -17.36 28.48
N TYR A 200 38.67 -18.44 28.42
CA TYR A 200 39.03 -19.72 29.05
C TYR A 200 40.32 -20.32 28.45
N GLN A 201 40.50 -20.24 27.13
CA GLN A 201 41.73 -20.70 26.49
C GLN A 201 42.94 -19.86 26.89
N GLN A 202 42.82 -18.54 26.95
CA GLN A 202 43.88 -17.65 27.43
C GLN A 202 44.24 -17.94 28.90
N ALA A 203 43.24 -18.07 29.78
CA ALA A 203 43.45 -18.41 31.19
C ALA A 203 44.16 -19.78 31.35
N LYS A 204 43.82 -20.76 30.51
CA LYS A 204 44.46 -22.08 30.51
C LYS A 204 45.91 -22.03 30.03
N VAL A 205 46.23 -21.24 29.02
CA VAL A 205 47.61 -21.04 28.54
C VAL A 205 48.46 -20.35 29.61
N VAL A 206 47.92 -19.32 30.27
CA VAL A 206 48.60 -18.63 31.38
C VAL A 206 48.87 -19.60 32.55
N SER A 207 47.86 -20.37 32.97
CA SER A 207 48.02 -21.38 34.02
C SER A 207 49.03 -22.48 33.66
N SER A 208 49.07 -22.91 32.39
CA SER A 208 50.03 -23.91 31.92
C SER A 208 51.46 -23.37 31.91
N ASN A 209 51.65 -22.10 31.50
CA ASN A 209 52.95 -21.44 31.53
C ASN A 209 53.44 -21.23 32.97
N GLU A 210 52.57 -20.80 33.90
CA GLU A 210 52.94 -20.66 35.31
C GLU A 210 53.38 -21.98 35.95
N LYS A 211 52.72 -23.09 35.61
CA LYS A 211 53.14 -24.43 36.06
C LYS A 211 54.50 -24.83 35.48
N HIS A 212 54.73 -24.53 34.21
CA HIS A 212 55.99 -24.87 33.55
C HIS A 212 57.18 -24.09 34.14
N ILE A 213 57.00 -22.78 34.38
CA ILE A 213 58.00 -21.94 35.06
C ILE A 213 58.33 -22.50 36.45
N ARG A 214 57.32 -22.88 37.23
CA ARG A 214 57.54 -23.49 38.55
C ARG A 214 58.27 -24.83 38.49
N GLU A 215 58.01 -25.66 37.49
CA GLU A 215 58.76 -26.92 37.30
C GLU A 215 60.22 -26.68 36.93
N GLU A 216 60.51 -25.67 36.11
CA GLU A 216 61.89 -25.28 35.78
C GLU A 216 62.63 -24.71 37.00
N ASP A 217 61.97 -23.86 37.79
CA ASP A 217 62.53 -23.31 39.03
C ASP A 217 62.85 -24.42 40.04
N ILE A 218 61.96 -25.41 40.19
CA ILE A 218 62.20 -26.58 41.05
C ILE A 218 63.39 -27.39 40.54
N LYS A 219 63.52 -27.61 39.23
CA LYS A 219 64.68 -28.31 38.63
C LYS A 219 65.98 -27.54 38.84
N MET A 220 65.96 -26.21 38.75
CA MET A 220 67.13 -25.36 39.00
C MET A 220 67.55 -25.40 40.47
N LEU A 221 66.59 -25.40 41.40
CA LEU A 221 66.88 -25.51 42.84
C LEU A 221 67.45 -26.89 43.19
N LEU A 222 66.92 -27.96 42.60
CA LEU A 222 67.44 -29.32 42.81
C LEU A 222 68.85 -29.50 42.25
N SER A 223 69.15 -28.94 41.08
CA SER A 223 70.51 -29.02 40.52
C SER A 223 71.55 -28.24 41.34
N GLN A 224 71.15 -27.14 41.99
CA GLN A 224 72.01 -26.41 42.93
C GLN A 224 72.28 -27.18 44.23
N ILE A 225 71.39 -28.09 44.62
CA ILE A 225 71.57 -28.96 45.79
C ILE A 225 72.52 -30.12 45.46
N ASP A 226 72.41 -30.71 44.27
CA ASP A 226 73.29 -31.81 43.81
C ASP A 226 74.75 -31.35 43.60
N ILE A 227 75.01 -30.08 43.29
CA ILE A 227 76.37 -29.54 43.13
C ILE A 227 77.08 -29.31 44.50
N LYS A 228 76.34 -29.42 45.61
CA LYS A 228 76.86 -29.15 46.97
C LYS A 228 77.09 -30.39 47.85
N LEU A 229 76.94 -31.61 47.32
CA LEU A 229 77.39 -32.86 47.97
C LEU A 229 78.74 -33.33 47.43
#